data_AF-A0A352UHZ0-F1
#
_entry.id   AF-A0A352UHZ0-F1
#
_cell.length_a   1.000
_cell.length_b   1.000
_cell.length_c   1.000
_cell.angle_alpha   90.00
_cell.angle_beta   90.00
_cell.angle_gamma   90.00
#
_symmetry.space_group_name_H-M   'P 1'
#
loop_
_entity.id
_entity.type
_entity.pdbx_description
1 polymer ?
#
loop_
_entity_poly.entity_id
_entity_poly.type
_entity_poly.pdbx_seq_one_letter_code
_entity_poly.pdbx_strand_id
1 'polypeptide(L)'
;GFSCWNNPQVAEYLVARTRDYVNQLPMFSGIVLDGPDYKWEIAPGERDDLFAEYCACDHCQNAARAMGLDLMKLIDALAAFKLELQQLDDEKVRGFLLSTRGFLGAADWWLSHPELLDLLRFRYKTIEDHLVRNYEGIKNHLPEFEVMASSRTPSYSALSGHSLPRRSAYTDYQLPKLYLWAGNQPGFRYTVSNYVNTLSEWNPSLSRESVVALTERILGIEFPMDYPIEKFDGPAPSSFYEQVAGDEMRKMIHLTGDVDRLIPFIALEHFGGPQIQPQEVRDLLRTLEDSGINRYIFFHYGVITEDVWKVLTEFSE
;
A
#
# COMPACT_ATOMS: atom_id res chain seq x y z
N GLY A 1 2.50 -6.78 -18.24
CA GLY A 1 2.92 -5.48 -18.77
C GLY A 1 2.26 -4.40 -17.96
N PHE A 2 3.00 -3.35 -17.57
CA PHE A 2 2.43 -2.20 -16.86
C PHE A 2 1.42 -1.50 -17.77
N SER A 3 0.16 -1.43 -17.37
CA SER A 3 -0.86 -0.67 -18.09
C SER A 3 -0.76 0.79 -17.65
N CYS A 4 -0.67 1.71 -18.61
CA CYS A 4 -0.65 3.14 -18.30
C CYS A 4 -2.02 3.57 -17.73
N TRP A 5 -2.09 3.91 -16.44
CA TRP A 5 -3.33 4.35 -15.79
C TRP A 5 -3.93 5.62 -16.41
N ASN A 6 -3.11 6.45 -17.05
CA ASN A 6 -3.55 7.64 -17.77
C ASN A 6 -4.17 7.32 -19.15
N ASN A 7 -3.97 6.12 -19.70
CA ASN A 7 -4.64 5.72 -20.93
C ASN A 7 -6.14 5.42 -20.66
N PRO A 8 -7.08 6.21 -21.22
CA PRO A 8 -8.51 6.00 -20.98
C PRO A 8 -9.01 4.62 -21.41
N GLN A 9 -8.39 4.03 -22.44
CA GLN A 9 -8.78 2.70 -22.95
C GLN A 9 -8.62 1.60 -21.90
N VAL A 10 -7.73 1.77 -20.90
CA VAL A 10 -7.57 0.80 -19.81
C VAL A 10 -8.82 0.75 -18.94
N ALA A 11 -9.41 1.91 -18.62
CA ALA A 11 -10.66 1.99 -17.88
C ALA A 11 -11.85 1.56 -18.75
N GLU A 12 -11.92 2.01 -20.01
CA GLU A 12 -12.98 1.62 -20.95
C GLU A 12 -13.06 0.10 -21.15
N TYR A 13 -11.89 -0.56 -21.28
CA TYR A 13 -11.81 -2.00 -21.37
C TYR A 13 -12.35 -2.69 -20.11
N LEU A 14 -11.99 -2.20 -18.92
CA LEU A 14 -12.49 -2.75 -17.66
C LEU A 14 -14.01 -2.59 -17.57
N VAL A 15 -14.55 -1.40 -17.88
CA VAL A 15 -15.99 -1.13 -17.88
C VAL A 15 -16.73 -2.08 -18.83
N ALA A 16 -16.24 -2.25 -20.07
CA ALA A 16 -16.82 -3.16 -21.04
C ALA A 16 -16.80 -4.61 -20.54
N ARG A 17 -15.65 -5.05 -20.00
CA ARG A 17 -15.48 -6.40 -19.43
C ARG A 17 -16.42 -6.65 -18.25
N THR A 18 -16.61 -5.68 -17.36
CA THR A 18 -17.56 -5.78 -16.24
C THR A 18 -19.00 -5.98 -16.74
N ARG A 19 -19.41 -5.22 -17.77
CA ARG A 19 -20.74 -5.39 -18.37
C ARG A 19 -20.93 -6.78 -18.97
N ASP A 20 -19.93 -7.27 -19.70
CA ASP A 20 -19.98 -8.61 -20.29
C ASP A 20 -20.07 -9.68 -19.21
N TYR A 21 -19.33 -9.53 -18.10
CA TYR A 21 -19.43 -10.45 -16.97
C TYR A 21 -20.80 -10.47 -16.34
N VAL A 22 -21.41 -9.32 -16.06
CA VAL A 22 -22.75 -9.29 -15.45
C VAL A 22 -23.80 -9.88 -16.39
N ASN A 23 -23.68 -9.67 -17.70
CA ASN A 23 -24.58 -10.25 -18.69
C ASN A 23 -24.49 -11.79 -18.75
N GLN A 24 -23.30 -12.36 -18.54
CA GLN A 24 -23.06 -13.80 -18.59
C GLN A 24 -23.22 -14.48 -17.22
N LEU A 25 -22.95 -13.75 -16.14
CA LEU A 25 -22.89 -14.21 -14.76
C LEU A 25 -23.71 -13.25 -13.88
N PRO A 26 -25.06 -13.27 -14.02
CA PRO A 26 -25.94 -12.31 -13.35
C PRO A 26 -26.00 -12.46 -11.82
N MET A 27 -25.34 -13.50 -11.26
CA MET A 27 -25.18 -13.66 -9.81
C MET A 27 -24.12 -12.74 -9.21
N PHE A 28 -23.28 -12.09 -10.01
CA PHE A 28 -22.33 -11.10 -9.50
C PHE A 28 -23.04 -9.80 -9.18
N SER A 29 -22.76 -9.25 -8.00
CA SER A 29 -23.32 -7.98 -7.50
C SER A 29 -22.28 -6.87 -7.41
N GLY A 30 -21.00 -7.17 -7.63
CA GLY A 30 -19.94 -6.19 -7.54
C GLY A 30 -18.61 -6.64 -8.14
N ILE A 31 -17.64 -5.73 -8.13
CA ILE A 31 -16.28 -5.92 -8.62
C ILE A 31 -15.26 -5.31 -7.66
N VAL A 32 -14.14 -6.00 -7.48
CA VAL A 32 -12.94 -5.48 -6.81
C VAL A 32 -11.94 -5.00 -7.87
N LEU A 33 -11.68 -3.70 -7.87
CA LEU A 33 -10.63 -3.05 -8.65
C LEU A 33 -9.30 -3.26 -7.91
N ASP A 34 -8.59 -4.33 -8.28
CA ASP A 34 -7.29 -4.66 -7.72
C ASP A 34 -6.13 -4.11 -8.55
N GLY A 35 -5.20 -3.42 -7.90
CA GLY A 35 -3.89 -3.11 -8.48
C GLY A 35 -3.72 -1.84 -9.34
N PRO A 36 -4.60 -0.81 -9.34
CA PRO A 36 -4.16 0.50 -9.80
C PRO A 36 -3.21 1.08 -8.74
N ASP A 37 -1.95 0.69 -8.81
CA ASP A 37 -0.90 1.08 -7.88
C ASP A 37 0.31 1.61 -8.65
N TYR A 38 0.96 2.63 -8.10
CA TYR A 38 2.38 2.86 -8.38
C TYR A 38 3.24 1.91 -7.56
N LYS A 39 4.41 1.59 -8.09
CA LYS A 39 5.43 0.76 -7.44
C LYS A 39 5.90 1.38 -6.11
N TRP A 40 6.17 0.56 -5.09
CA TRP A 40 6.47 0.97 -3.72
C TRP A 40 7.65 0.26 -3.06
N GLU A 41 8.18 -0.82 -3.64
CA GLU A 41 9.34 -1.54 -3.12
C GLU A 41 10.62 -0.75 -3.42
N ILE A 42 11.56 -0.72 -2.48
CA ILE A 42 12.84 0.00 -2.66
C ILE A 42 13.93 -0.88 -3.28
N ALA A 43 13.81 -2.20 -3.13
CA ALA A 43 14.82 -3.16 -3.51
C ALA A 43 14.91 -3.28 -5.03
N PRO A 44 16.10 -3.11 -5.63
CA PRO A 44 16.26 -3.20 -7.09
C PRO A 44 15.84 -4.57 -7.64
N GLY A 45 15.05 -4.55 -8.72
CA GLY A 45 14.64 -5.77 -9.43
C GLY A 45 13.41 -6.46 -8.85
N GLU A 46 12.87 -5.96 -7.73
CA GLU A 46 11.54 -6.35 -7.27
C GLU A 46 10.47 -6.03 -8.31
N ARG A 47 9.39 -6.84 -8.33
CA ARG A 47 8.25 -6.62 -9.24
C ARG A 47 7.74 -5.18 -9.15
N ASP A 48 7.63 -4.68 -7.92
CA ASP A 48 7.11 -3.37 -7.56
C ASP A 48 8.22 -2.40 -7.16
N ASP A 49 9.43 -2.53 -7.74
CA ASP A 49 10.56 -1.59 -7.59
C ASP A 49 10.18 -0.16 -7.97
N LEU A 50 10.11 0.72 -6.96
CA LEU A 50 9.80 2.14 -7.01
C LEU A 50 10.66 2.91 -8.02
N PHE A 51 11.91 2.47 -8.24
CA PHE A 51 12.88 3.14 -9.10
C PHE A 51 13.02 2.48 -10.48
N ALA A 52 12.23 1.43 -10.75
CA ALA A 52 12.15 0.86 -12.10
C ALA A 52 11.48 1.83 -13.08
N GLU A 53 11.48 1.45 -14.36
CA GLU A 53 11.05 2.30 -15.48
C GLU A 53 9.70 3.01 -15.26
N TYR A 54 9.69 4.32 -15.51
CA TYR A 54 8.51 5.18 -15.45
C TYR A 54 7.82 5.23 -16.80
N CYS A 55 6.48 5.16 -16.79
CA CYS A 55 5.71 5.32 -18.01
C CYS A 55 5.75 6.78 -18.48
N ALA A 56 6.52 7.05 -19.53
CA ALA A 56 6.67 8.38 -20.15
C ALA A 56 5.88 8.54 -21.46
N CYS A 57 4.84 7.73 -21.68
CA CYS A 57 4.04 7.79 -22.90
C CYS A 57 3.20 9.08 -22.99
N ASP A 58 2.64 9.36 -24.17
CA ASP A 58 1.85 10.57 -24.43
C ASP A 58 0.69 10.76 -23.45
N HIS A 59 0.07 9.69 -22.95
CA HIS A 59 -0.98 9.79 -21.94
C HIS A 59 -0.46 10.34 -20.61
N CYS A 60 0.69 9.88 -20.13
CA CYS A 60 1.31 10.42 -18.93
C CYS A 60 1.81 11.85 -19.14
N GLN A 61 2.39 12.16 -20.31
CA GLN A 61 2.82 13.51 -20.67
C GLN A 61 1.64 14.49 -20.69
N ASN A 62 0.50 14.08 -21.26
CA ASN A 62 -0.72 14.87 -21.29
C ASN A 62 -1.30 15.07 -19.89
N ALA A 63 -1.34 14.01 -19.07
CA ALA A 63 -1.82 14.10 -17.69
C ALA A 63 -0.96 15.05 -16.85
N ALA A 64 0.37 14.95 -16.95
CA ALA A 64 1.29 15.85 -16.24
C ALA A 64 1.08 17.31 -16.68
N ARG A 65 1.02 17.56 -18.01
CA ARG A 65 0.77 18.90 -18.54
C ARG A 65 -0.58 19.50 -18.09
N ALA A 66 -1.62 18.68 -18.01
CA ALA A 66 -2.93 19.11 -17.52
C ALA A 66 -2.91 19.53 -16.04
N MET A 67 -1.96 19.01 -15.25
CA MET A 67 -1.70 19.40 -13.86
C MET A 67 -0.72 20.57 -13.74
N GLY A 68 -0.21 21.11 -14.86
CA GLY A 68 0.85 22.13 -14.86
C GLY A 68 2.23 21.58 -14.50
N LEU A 69 2.43 20.27 -14.62
CA LEU A 69 3.67 19.57 -14.25
C LEU A 69 4.49 19.19 -15.50
N ASP A 70 5.79 19.00 -15.30
CA ASP A 70 6.73 18.47 -16.31
C ASP A 70 7.11 17.04 -15.94
N LEU A 71 6.59 16.06 -16.69
CA LEU A 71 6.79 14.64 -16.38
C LEU A 71 8.27 14.25 -16.32
N MET A 72 9.12 14.82 -17.18
CA MET A 72 10.52 14.46 -17.20
C MET A 72 11.23 14.94 -15.95
N LYS A 73 10.89 16.15 -15.44
CA LYS A 73 11.40 16.62 -14.14
C LYS A 73 10.99 15.73 -12.98
N LEU A 74 9.77 15.18 -13.01
CA LEU A 74 9.31 14.25 -11.95
C LEU A 74 10.13 12.94 -11.96
N ILE A 75 10.42 12.43 -13.17
CA ILE A 75 11.24 11.21 -13.35
C ILE A 75 12.69 11.48 -12.90
N ASP A 76 13.27 12.61 -13.30
CA ASP A 76 14.61 13.02 -12.92
C ASP A 76 14.73 13.23 -11.40
N ALA A 77 13.72 13.85 -10.77
CA ALA A 77 13.69 14.06 -9.33
C ALA A 77 13.69 12.73 -8.55
N LEU A 78 12.96 11.73 -9.03
CA LEU A 78 13.00 10.41 -8.41
C LEU A 78 14.37 9.72 -8.57
N ALA A 79 14.98 9.85 -9.75
CA ALA A 79 16.32 9.32 -9.98
C ALA A 79 17.34 10.01 -9.06
N ALA A 80 17.25 11.32 -8.88
CA ALA A 80 18.07 12.08 -7.93
C ALA A 80 17.83 11.61 -6.48
N PHE A 81 16.57 11.43 -6.08
CA PHE A 81 16.23 10.91 -4.75
C PHE A 81 16.82 9.52 -4.50
N LYS A 82 16.84 8.63 -5.50
CA LYS A 82 17.53 7.35 -5.39
C LYS A 82 19.01 7.52 -5.07
N LEU A 83 19.68 8.44 -5.78
CA LEU A 83 21.10 8.72 -5.55
C LEU A 83 21.36 9.30 -4.16
N GLU A 84 20.45 10.14 -3.66
CA GLU A 84 20.52 10.66 -2.28
C GLU A 84 20.40 9.55 -1.24
N LEU A 85 19.46 8.61 -1.41
CA LEU A 85 19.33 7.44 -0.55
C LEU A 85 20.55 6.50 -0.59
N GLN A 86 21.34 6.55 -1.67
CA GLN A 86 22.58 5.79 -1.85
C GLN A 86 23.82 6.50 -1.29
N GLN A 87 23.66 7.69 -0.72
CA GLN A 87 24.76 8.52 -0.21
C GLN A 87 24.48 8.99 1.22
N LEU A 88 23.85 8.14 2.02
CA LEU A 88 23.52 8.37 3.42
C LEU A 88 24.69 7.98 4.33
N ASP A 89 24.86 8.74 5.41
CA ASP A 89 25.75 8.45 6.53
C ASP A 89 25.01 8.75 7.85
N ASP A 90 25.57 8.31 8.99
CA ASP A 90 24.86 8.42 10.28
C ASP A 90 24.59 9.88 10.66
N GLU A 91 25.42 10.83 10.18
CA GLU A 91 25.23 12.26 10.43
C GLU A 91 24.01 12.79 9.67
N LYS A 92 23.90 12.49 8.36
CA LYS A 92 22.74 12.85 7.53
C LYS A 92 21.46 12.24 8.07
N VAL A 93 21.49 10.95 8.42
CA VAL A 93 20.30 10.26 8.95
C VAL A 93 19.89 10.86 10.29
N ARG A 94 20.83 11.09 11.21
CA ARG A 94 20.53 11.75 12.49
C ARG A 94 19.98 13.16 12.28
N GLY A 95 20.58 13.93 11.38
CA GLY A 95 20.11 15.26 11.01
C GLY A 95 18.66 15.24 10.50
N PHE A 96 18.36 14.34 9.56
CA PHE A 96 17.00 14.14 9.04
C PHE A 96 16.01 13.74 10.14
N LEU A 97 16.36 12.77 10.98
CA LEU A 97 15.51 12.29 12.07
C LEU A 97 15.22 13.36 13.12
N LEU A 98 16.16 14.29 13.34
CA LEU A 98 16.01 15.44 14.23
C LEU A 98 15.16 16.54 13.61
N SER A 99 15.40 16.91 12.35
CA SER A 99 14.71 18.02 11.69
C SER A 99 13.27 17.67 11.32
N THR A 100 12.99 16.41 10.98
CA THR A 100 11.65 15.99 10.49
C THR A 100 10.65 15.60 11.58
N ARG A 101 10.82 16.06 12.83
CA ARG A 101 9.91 15.74 13.95
C ARG A 101 8.74 16.72 14.05
N GLY A 102 7.57 16.19 14.40
CA GLY A 102 6.35 16.98 14.60
C GLY A 102 5.69 17.44 13.30
N PHE A 103 4.55 18.13 13.42
CA PHE A 103 3.67 18.45 12.28
C PHE A 103 4.37 19.23 11.14
N LEU A 104 5.30 20.13 11.47
CA LEU A 104 6.01 20.96 10.48
C LEU A 104 7.46 20.53 10.24
N GLY A 105 7.95 19.46 10.87
CA GLY A 105 9.38 19.12 10.83
C GLY A 105 9.91 18.84 9.42
N ALA A 106 9.09 18.22 8.56
CA ALA A 106 9.48 17.91 7.19
C ALA A 106 9.28 19.07 6.20
N ALA A 107 8.82 20.25 6.65
CA ALA A 107 8.46 21.35 5.74
C ALA A 107 9.64 21.82 4.89
N ASP A 108 10.79 22.10 5.51
CA ASP A 108 11.99 22.54 4.78
C ASP A 108 12.50 21.48 3.80
N TRP A 109 12.40 20.20 4.17
CA TRP A 109 12.77 19.09 3.29
C TRP A 109 11.86 19.01 2.06
N TRP A 110 10.54 19.15 2.22
CA TRP A 110 9.63 19.19 1.07
C TRP A 110 9.82 20.42 0.20
N LEU A 111 10.12 21.57 0.80
CA LEU A 111 10.44 22.80 0.07
C LEU A 111 11.75 22.69 -0.72
N SER A 112 12.70 21.89 -0.26
CA SER A 112 13.94 21.59 -1.00
C SER A 112 13.79 20.51 -2.07
N HIS A 113 12.66 19.78 -2.11
CA HIS A 113 12.35 18.75 -3.11
C HIS A 113 10.97 18.96 -3.76
N PRO A 114 10.71 20.12 -4.38
CA PRO A 114 9.37 20.43 -4.91
C PRO A 114 8.94 19.44 -6.00
N GLU A 115 9.85 18.95 -6.83
CA GLU A 115 9.55 17.97 -7.88
C GLU A 115 9.18 16.58 -7.31
N LEU A 116 9.70 16.18 -6.15
CA LEU A 116 9.26 14.95 -5.48
C LEU A 116 7.84 15.10 -4.92
N LEU A 117 7.53 16.26 -4.37
CA LEU A 117 6.17 16.57 -3.95
C LEU A 117 5.20 16.58 -5.14
N ASP A 118 5.61 17.13 -6.27
CA ASP A 118 4.85 17.10 -7.52
C ASP A 118 4.71 15.69 -8.08
N LEU A 119 5.71 14.83 -7.92
CA LEU A 119 5.63 13.42 -8.28
C LEU A 119 4.54 12.72 -7.46
N LEU A 120 4.48 12.97 -6.14
CA LEU A 120 3.39 12.44 -5.31
C LEU A 120 2.03 12.97 -5.78
N ARG A 121 1.89 14.27 -6.04
CA ARG A 121 0.65 14.85 -6.58
C ARG A 121 0.21 14.17 -7.88
N PHE A 122 1.15 13.99 -8.81
CA PHE A 122 0.90 13.32 -10.08
C PHE A 122 0.43 11.88 -9.90
N ARG A 123 1.10 11.10 -9.04
CA ARG A 123 0.72 9.71 -8.76
C ARG A 123 -0.67 9.61 -8.17
N TYR A 124 -0.94 10.42 -7.15
CA TYR A 124 -2.25 10.47 -6.50
C TYR A 124 -3.37 10.80 -7.49
N LYS A 125 -3.19 11.85 -8.29
CA LYS A 125 -4.20 12.27 -9.26
C LYS A 125 -4.39 11.24 -10.37
N THR A 126 -3.32 10.58 -10.83
CA THR A 126 -3.39 9.53 -11.85
C THR A 126 -4.22 8.34 -11.38
N ILE A 127 -3.98 7.83 -10.16
CA ILE A 127 -4.75 6.71 -9.61
C ILE A 127 -6.20 7.14 -9.37
N GLU A 128 -6.42 8.32 -8.80
CA GLU A 128 -7.74 8.89 -8.57
C GLU A 128 -8.55 9.00 -9.87
N ASP A 129 -8.00 9.61 -10.92
CA ASP A 129 -8.68 9.75 -12.23
C ASP A 129 -8.95 8.41 -12.90
N HIS A 130 -8.07 7.44 -12.72
CA HIS A 130 -8.30 6.09 -13.21
C HIS A 130 -9.49 5.44 -12.47
N LEU A 131 -9.51 5.49 -11.14
CA LEU A 131 -10.58 4.91 -10.34
C LEU A 131 -11.93 5.61 -10.57
N VAL A 132 -11.95 6.94 -10.68
CA VAL A 132 -13.16 7.72 -11.02
C VAL A 132 -13.74 7.27 -12.36
N ARG A 133 -12.91 7.17 -13.42
CA ARG A 133 -13.37 6.70 -14.73
C ARG A 133 -13.97 5.28 -14.68
N ASN A 134 -13.36 4.37 -13.93
CA ASN A 134 -13.90 3.03 -13.74
C ASN A 134 -15.23 3.06 -12.97
N TYR A 135 -15.28 3.77 -11.85
CA TYR A 135 -16.47 3.87 -11.00
C TYR A 135 -17.65 4.46 -11.76
N GLU A 136 -17.48 5.65 -12.33
CA GLU A 136 -18.53 6.32 -13.10
C GLU A 136 -18.93 5.49 -14.33
N GLY A 137 -17.95 4.93 -15.05
CA GLY A 137 -18.20 4.08 -16.21
C GLY A 137 -19.04 2.84 -15.87
N ILE A 138 -18.74 2.17 -14.75
CA ILE A 138 -19.51 1.03 -14.27
C ILE A 138 -20.90 1.48 -13.83
N LYS A 139 -21.00 2.48 -12.95
CA LYS A 139 -22.27 2.97 -12.39
C LYS A 139 -23.23 3.50 -13.44
N ASN A 140 -22.72 4.10 -14.52
CA ASN A 140 -23.55 4.55 -15.64
C ASN A 140 -24.31 3.40 -16.34
N HIS A 141 -23.75 2.20 -16.34
CA HIS A 141 -24.36 1.03 -16.97
C HIS A 141 -25.01 0.06 -15.97
N LEU A 142 -24.51 0.04 -14.74
CA LEU A 142 -24.89 -0.88 -13.68
C LEU A 142 -24.98 -0.10 -12.35
N PRO A 143 -26.04 0.71 -12.15
CA PRO A 143 -26.13 1.63 -10.99
C PRO A 143 -26.04 0.92 -9.63
N GLU A 144 -26.67 -0.25 -9.53
CA GLU A 144 -26.75 -1.06 -8.31
C GLU A 144 -25.51 -1.94 -8.07
N PHE A 145 -24.57 -2.00 -9.03
CA PHE A 145 -23.43 -2.89 -8.95
C PHE A 145 -22.33 -2.29 -8.07
N GLU A 146 -21.89 -3.02 -7.06
CA GLU A 146 -20.92 -2.54 -6.07
C GLU A 146 -19.52 -2.45 -6.67
N VAL A 147 -18.87 -1.30 -6.51
CA VAL A 147 -17.51 -1.06 -7.00
C VAL A 147 -16.58 -0.86 -5.82
N MET A 148 -15.66 -1.79 -5.65
CA MET A 148 -14.71 -1.84 -4.55
C MET A 148 -13.32 -1.55 -5.09
N ALA A 149 -12.43 -0.92 -4.31
CA ALA A 149 -11.04 -0.77 -4.72
C ALA A 149 -10.07 -1.13 -3.59
N SER A 150 -9.04 -1.89 -3.94
CA SER A 150 -7.98 -2.24 -3.00
C SER A 150 -6.92 -1.13 -2.90
N SER A 151 -6.17 -1.13 -1.81
CA SER A 151 -4.90 -0.40 -1.69
C SER A 151 -3.97 -1.13 -0.73
N ARG A 152 -2.74 -0.66 -0.61
CA ARG A 152 -1.90 -0.99 0.55
C ARG A 152 -2.44 -0.34 1.83
N THR A 153 -1.84 -0.70 2.96
CA THR A 153 -2.14 -0.10 4.26
C THR A 153 -1.71 1.39 4.30
N PRO A 154 -2.23 2.19 5.24
CA PRO A 154 -1.92 3.62 5.33
C PRO A 154 -0.43 3.97 5.22
N SER A 155 0.46 3.22 5.88
CA SER A 155 1.91 3.42 5.83
C SER A 155 2.53 3.34 4.43
N TYR A 156 1.88 2.65 3.49
CA TYR A 156 2.35 2.50 2.11
C TYR A 156 1.48 3.23 1.08
N SER A 157 0.28 3.67 1.47
CA SER A 157 -0.72 4.25 0.56
C SER A 157 -0.17 5.43 -0.26
N ALA A 158 0.70 6.24 0.36
CA ALA A 158 1.34 7.37 -0.31
C ALA A 158 2.34 6.96 -1.39
N LEU A 159 3.05 5.84 -1.19
CA LEU A 159 4.00 5.32 -2.16
C LEU A 159 3.26 4.81 -3.40
N SER A 160 2.13 4.12 -3.20
CA SER A 160 1.33 3.55 -4.29
C SER A 160 0.35 4.53 -4.93
N GLY A 161 0.26 5.78 -4.43
CA GLY A 161 -0.54 6.85 -5.03
C GLY A 161 -2.02 6.87 -4.62
N HIS A 162 -2.36 6.30 -3.45
CA HIS A 162 -3.74 6.24 -2.98
C HIS A 162 -4.04 7.28 -1.90
N SER A 163 -5.23 7.86 -1.97
CA SER A 163 -5.82 8.70 -0.92
C SER A 163 -7.09 8.06 -0.37
N LEU A 164 -6.98 7.35 0.75
CA LEU A 164 -8.12 6.72 1.43
C LEU A 164 -9.28 7.72 1.68
N PRO A 165 -9.04 8.96 2.16
CA PRO A 165 -10.13 9.91 2.43
C PRO A 165 -10.94 10.32 1.20
N ARG A 166 -10.26 10.52 0.07
CA ARG A 166 -10.90 11.00 -1.17
C ARG A 166 -11.64 9.89 -1.90
N ARG A 167 -11.19 8.66 -1.74
CA ARG A 167 -11.72 7.49 -2.44
C ARG A 167 -13.16 7.15 -2.11
N SER A 168 -13.65 7.56 -0.93
CA SER A 168 -15.05 7.48 -0.56
C SER A 168 -16.01 8.16 -1.57
N ALA A 169 -15.52 9.08 -2.41
CA ALA A 169 -16.31 9.73 -3.45
C ALA A 169 -16.47 8.90 -4.74
N TYR A 170 -15.66 7.85 -4.95
CA TYR A 170 -15.59 7.12 -6.22
C TYR A 170 -15.36 5.61 -6.05
N THR A 171 -15.77 5.05 -4.91
CA THR A 171 -15.87 3.60 -4.66
C THR A 171 -16.99 3.36 -3.66
N ASP A 172 -17.68 2.24 -3.67
CA ASP A 172 -18.67 1.91 -2.65
C ASP A 172 -17.99 1.40 -1.36
N TYR A 173 -16.96 0.55 -1.51
CA TYR A 173 -16.12 0.08 -0.39
C TYR A 173 -14.62 0.22 -0.67
N GLN A 174 -13.84 0.37 0.40
CA GLN A 174 -12.38 0.39 0.37
C GLN A 174 -11.82 -0.90 0.96
N LEU A 175 -10.87 -1.51 0.25
CA LEU A 175 -10.26 -2.80 0.62
C LEU A 175 -8.75 -2.67 0.87
N PRO A 176 -8.28 -1.95 1.91
CA PRO A 176 -6.87 -1.96 2.27
C PRO A 176 -6.38 -3.38 2.57
N LYS A 177 -5.25 -3.76 1.98
CA LYS A 177 -4.63 -5.09 2.11
C LYS A 177 -3.85 -5.19 3.41
N LEU A 178 -4.39 -5.90 4.41
CA LEU A 178 -3.71 -6.30 5.64
C LEU A 178 -2.83 -7.53 5.38
N TYR A 179 -1.86 -7.33 4.49
CA TYR A 179 -0.92 -8.36 4.07
C TYR A 179 0.28 -8.34 5.01
N LEU A 180 0.12 -8.88 6.22
CA LEU A 180 1.06 -8.65 7.32
C LEU A 180 2.30 -9.57 7.31
N TRP A 181 2.47 -10.44 6.32
CA TRP A 181 3.52 -11.47 6.30
C TRP A 181 4.92 -10.95 5.94
N ALA A 182 5.91 -11.82 6.19
CA ALA A 182 7.27 -11.77 5.66
C ALA A 182 7.51 -12.92 4.66
N GLY A 183 8.74 -13.07 4.15
CA GLY A 183 9.12 -14.21 3.29
C GLY A 183 9.55 -13.77 1.90
N ASN A 184 8.88 -14.26 0.85
CA ASN A 184 9.31 -14.11 -0.54
C ASN A 184 8.30 -13.33 -1.41
N GLN A 185 7.32 -12.67 -0.81
CA GLN A 185 6.28 -11.92 -1.51
C GLN A 185 6.02 -10.57 -0.82
N PRO A 186 5.69 -9.49 -1.58
CA PRO A 186 5.38 -8.16 -1.05
C PRO A 186 4.23 -8.06 -0.02
N GLY A 187 4.53 -8.40 1.24
CA GLY A 187 3.76 -8.13 2.45
C GLY A 187 4.38 -7.01 3.28
N PHE A 188 3.73 -6.59 4.37
CA PHE A 188 4.16 -5.51 5.25
C PHE A 188 5.56 -5.76 5.79
N ARG A 189 5.76 -6.89 6.50
CA ARG A 189 7.07 -7.23 7.08
C ARG A 189 8.13 -7.39 6.00
N TYR A 190 7.77 -8.02 4.88
CA TYR A 190 8.66 -8.15 3.72
C TYR A 190 9.13 -6.80 3.18
N THR A 191 8.19 -5.88 2.91
CA THR A 191 8.50 -4.53 2.41
C THR A 191 9.40 -3.79 3.41
N VAL A 192 9.10 -3.83 4.72
CA VAL A 192 9.98 -3.21 5.72
C VAL A 192 11.39 -3.82 5.68
N SER A 193 11.51 -5.16 5.67
CA SER A 193 12.79 -5.84 5.60
C SER A 193 13.58 -5.42 4.35
N ASN A 194 12.92 -5.27 3.21
CA ASN A 194 13.54 -4.76 1.99
C ASN A 194 14.06 -3.32 2.15
N TYR A 195 13.28 -2.42 2.75
CA TYR A 195 13.74 -1.06 3.06
C TYR A 195 14.98 -1.06 3.94
N VAL A 196 14.96 -1.79 5.04
CA VAL A 196 16.11 -1.83 5.96
C VAL A 196 17.33 -2.47 5.29
N ASN A 197 17.15 -3.57 4.56
CA ASN A 197 18.27 -4.27 3.92
C ASN A 197 18.86 -3.48 2.75
N THR A 198 18.03 -2.95 1.84
CA THR A 198 18.50 -2.16 0.69
C THR A 198 19.19 -0.88 1.12
N LEU A 199 18.66 -0.16 2.13
CA LEU A 199 19.34 1.04 2.65
C LEU A 199 20.69 0.71 3.31
N SER A 200 20.79 -0.44 3.99
CA SER A 200 22.05 -0.93 4.57
C SER A 200 23.05 -1.30 3.47
N GLU A 201 22.60 -1.98 2.42
CA GLU A 201 23.43 -2.41 1.27
C GLU A 201 23.95 -1.22 0.47
N TRP A 202 23.09 -0.22 0.21
CA TRP A 202 23.48 1.00 -0.48
C TRP A 202 24.48 1.85 0.33
N ASN A 203 24.46 1.75 1.66
CA ASN A 203 25.28 2.57 2.54
C ASN A 203 25.99 1.71 3.61
N PRO A 204 27.07 0.99 3.25
CA PRO A 204 27.72 0.03 4.16
C PRO A 204 28.29 0.62 5.46
N SER A 205 28.47 1.94 5.52
CA SER A 205 28.93 2.66 6.72
C SER A 205 27.82 3.08 7.66
N LEU A 206 26.54 2.96 7.28
CA LEU A 206 25.43 3.29 8.17
C LEU A 206 25.29 2.24 9.27
N SER A 207 25.06 2.71 10.48
CA SER A 207 24.66 1.85 11.58
C SER A 207 23.28 1.25 11.31
N ARG A 208 23.09 -0.03 11.66
CA ARG A 208 21.81 -0.73 11.53
C ARG A 208 20.69 0.02 12.27
N GLU A 209 21.00 0.56 13.45
CA GLU A 209 20.07 1.38 14.25
C GLU A 209 19.57 2.60 13.46
N SER A 210 20.46 3.34 12.80
CA SER A 210 20.07 4.50 11.98
C SER A 210 19.22 4.10 10.77
N VAL A 211 19.51 2.96 10.14
CA VAL A 211 18.71 2.46 9.01
C VAL A 211 17.29 2.06 9.43
N VAL A 212 17.16 1.38 10.58
CA VAL A 212 15.84 1.03 11.14
C VAL A 212 15.06 2.30 11.49
N ALA A 213 15.67 3.22 12.23
CA ALA A 213 15.02 4.48 12.62
C ALA A 213 14.62 5.34 11.41
N LEU A 214 15.42 5.34 10.34
CA LEU A 214 15.07 6.00 9.08
C LEU A 214 13.87 5.34 8.41
N THR A 215 13.85 4.00 8.34
CA THR A 215 12.74 3.24 7.78
C THR A 215 11.44 3.49 8.53
N GLU A 216 11.48 3.45 9.87
CA GLU A 216 10.37 3.81 10.75
C GLU A 216 9.85 5.23 10.46
N ARG A 217 10.75 6.21 10.32
CA ARG A 217 10.37 7.60 9.98
C ARG A 217 9.74 7.73 8.61
N ILE A 218 10.27 7.04 7.59
CA ILE A 218 9.75 7.10 6.21
C ILE A 218 8.35 6.51 6.13
N LEU A 219 8.13 5.37 6.79
CA LEU A 219 6.86 4.65 6.73
C LEU A 219 5.84 5.10 7.79
N GLY A 220 6.28 5.84 8.82
CA GLY A 220 5.42 6.28 9.92
C GLY A 220 4.97 5.12 10.80
N ILE A 221 5.90 4.21 11.11
CA ILE A 221 5.69 3.01 11.93
C ILE A 221 6.70 3.02 13.08
N GLU A 222 6.32 2.49 14.24
CA GLU A 222 7.22 2.20 15.35
C GLU A 222 7.15 0.69 15.63
N PHE A 223 8.30 0.00 15.57
CA PHE A 223 8.33 -1.45 15.78
C PHE A 223 8.29 -1.81 17.27
N PRO A 224 7.59 -2.89 17.66
CA PRO A 224 7.58 -3.34 19.04
C PRO A 224 8.98 -3.73 19.51
N MET A 225 9.34 -3.34 20.75
CA MET A 225 10.64 -3.64 21.34
C MET A 225 10.96 -5.15 21.40
N ASP A 226 9.95 -6.00 21.53
CA ASP A 226 10.11 -7.46 21.57
C ASP A 226 10.15 -8.11 20.18
N TYR A 227 9.82 -7.35 19.14
CA TYR A 227 9.78 -7.79 17.74
C TYR A 227 10.59 -6.86 16.81
N PRO A 228 11.92 -6.81 16.97
CA PRO A 228 12.78 -6.06 16.07
C PRO A 228 12.82 -6.69 14.68
N ILE A 229 13.31 -5.92 13.69
CA ILE A 229 13.31 -6.28 12.27
C ILE A 229 13.98 -7.64 11.99
N GLU A 230 15.00 -8.02 12.76
CA GLU A 230 15.72 -9.28 12.62
C GLU A 230 14.85 -10.51 12.89
N LYS A 231 13.68 -10.35 13.52
CA LYS A 231 12.72 -11.42 13.79
C LYS A 231 11.56 -11.49 12.80
N PHE A 232 11.52 -10.63 11.78
CA PHE A 232 10.35 -10.50 10.91
C PHE A 232 10.03 -11.78 10.11
N ASP A 233 11.05 -12.59 9.81
CA ASP A 233 10.88 -13.89 9.12
C ASP A 233 10.21 -14.96 10.01
N GLY A 234 10.19 -14.76 11.32
CA GLY A 234 9.49 -15.63 12.28
C GLY A 234 8.05 -15.18 12.55
N PRO A 235 7.26 -15.99 13.28
CA PRO A 235 5.91 -15.60 13.70
C PRO A 235 5.91 -14.27 14.47
N ALA A 236 4.96 -13.39 14.15
CA ALA A 236 4.82 -12.12 14.86
C ALA A 236 4.13 -12.32 16.22
N PRO A 237 4.62 -11.66 17.29
CA PRO A 237 3.98 -11.69 18.60
C PRO A 237 2.72 -10.82 18.63
N SER A 238 1.90 -10.96 19.66
CA SER A 238 0.68 -10.17 19.85
C SER A 238 0.95 -8.65 19.86
N SER A 239 2.11 -8.22 20.38
CA SER A 239 2.50 -6.80 20.38
C SER A 239 2.58 -6.19 18.97
N PHE A 240 2.93 -6.97 17.94
CA PHE A 240 2.91 -6.51 16.55
C PHE A 240 1.49 -6.24 16.08
N TYR A 241 0.53 -7.10 16.42
CA TYR A 241 -0.87 -6.92 16.06
C TYR A 241 -1.50 -5.75 16.82
N GLU A 242 -1.21 -5.62 18.12
CA GLU A 242 -1.72 -4.53 18.96
C GLU A 242 -1.16 -3.16 18.55
N GLN A 243 0.15 -3.07 18.31
CA GLN A 243 0.83 -1.79 18.10
C GLN A 243 0.89 -1.40 16.63
N VAL A 244 1.35 -2.30 15.75
CA VAL A 244 1.59 -1.97 14.33
C VAL A 244 0.32 -2.18 13.51
N ALA A 245 -0.22 -3.40 13.52
CA ALA A 245 -1.43 -3.68 12.74
C ALA A 245 -2.64 -2.87 13.26
N GLY A 246 -2.77 -2.76 14.59
CA GLY A 246 -3.80 -1.97 15.24
C GLY A 246 -3.69 -0.47 14.92
N ASP A 247 -2.48 0.10 14.83
CA ASP A 247 -2.31 1.47 14.38
C ASP A 247 -2.69 1.67 12.91
N GLU A 248 -2.30 0.73 12.03
CA GLU A 248 -2.75 0.75 10.63
C GLU A 248 -4.27 0.64 10.51
N MET A 249 -4.93 -0.20 11.31
CA MET A 249 -6.39 -0.29 11.35
C MET A 249 -7.04 1.00 11.85
N ARG A 250 -6.54 1.61 12.93
CA ARG A 250 -7.02 2.91 13.43
C ARG A 250 -6.89 4.00 12.37
N LYS A 251 -5.76 4.05 11.66
CA LYS A 251 -5.55 4.94 10.51
C LYS A 251 -6.54 4.62 9.38
N MET A 252 -6.76 3.36 9.03
CA MET A 252 -7.73 2.96 7.99
C MET A 252 -9.15 3.43 8.31
N ILE A 253 -9.61 3.23 9.55
CA ILE A 253 -10.94 3.65 10.01
C ILE A 253 -11.06 5.17 9.89
N HIS A 254 -10.10 5.90 10.46
CA HIS A 254 -10.10 7.36 10.43
C HIS A 254 -10.08 7.91 9.00
N LEU A 255 -9.19 7.38 8.15
CA LEU A 255 -9.02 7.86 6.79
C LEU A 255 -10.15 7.44 5.87
N THR A 256 -10.82 6.31 6.11
CA THR A 256 -12.01 5.91 5.34
C THR A 256 -13.22 6.76 5.72
N GLY A 257 -13.31 7.17 6.99
CA GLY A 257 -14.38 8.01 7.55
C GLY A 257 -15.69 7.28 7.81
N ASP A 258 -15.83 6.04 7.33
CA ASP A 258 -16.98 5.17 7.51
C ASP A 258 -16.50 3.71 7.59
N VAL A 259 -16.65 3.10 8.76
CA VAL A 259 -16.18 1.73 9.01
C VAL A 259 -17.00 0.69 8.25
N ASP A 260 -18.28 0.96 7.96
CA ASP A 260 -19.13 0.02 7.22
C ASP A 260 -18.73 -0.10 5.74
N ARG A 261 -17.97 0.89 5.25
CA ARG A 261 -17.37 0.93 3.92
C ARG A 261 -15.95 0.38 3.87
N LEU A 262 -15.40 -0.02 5.01
CA LEU A 262 -14.06 -0.60 5.12
C LEU A 262 -14.16 -2.13 5.15
N ILE A 263 -13.50 -2.80 4.19
CA ILE A 263 -13.44 -4.26 4.13
C ILE A 263 -11.98 -4.67 3.95
N PRO A 264 -11.17 -4.79 5.02
CA PRO A 264 -9.77 -5.13 4.86
C PRO A 264 -9.59 -6.49 4.21
N PHE A 265 -8.60 -6.58 3.32
CA PHE A 265 -8.25 -7.82 2.64
C PHE A 265 -7.12 -8.50 3.43
N ILE A 266 -7.43 -9.63 4.06
CA ILE A 266 -6.50 -10.39 4.90
C ILE A 266 -5.99 -11.56 4.09
N ALA A 267 -4.67 -11.74 3.93
CA ALA A 267 -4.17 -13.03 3.44
C ALA A 267 -3.66 -13.91 4.56
N LEU A 268 -3.97 -15.19 4.42
CA LEU A 268 -3.47 -16.26 5.26
C LEU A 268 -2.20 -16.92 4.68
N GLU A 269 -1.98 -16.75 3.37
CA GLU A 269 -0.83 -17.24 2.61
C GLU A 269 -0.77 -16.52 1.25
N HIS A 270 0.41 -16.45 0.61
CA HIS A 270 0.57 -15.87 -0.72
C HIS A 270 1.66 -16.57 -1.57
N PHE A 271 1.26 -17.22 -2.67
CA PHE A 271 2.13 -17.87 -3.68
C PHE A 271 3.20 -18.85 -3.15
N GLY A 272 2.82 -19.77 -2.27
CA GLY A 272 3.73 -20.72 -1.61
C GLY A 272 4.60 -20.08 -0.52
N GLY A 273 4.21 -18.90 -0.04
CA GLY A 273 4.87 -18.21 1.06
C GLY A 273 4.58 -18.85 2.41
N PRO A 274 5.20 -18.36 3.50
CA PRO A 274 4.91 -18.84 4.84
C PRO A 274 3.43 -18.65 5.18
N GLN A 275 2.79 -19.70 5.68
CA GLN A 275 1.44 -19.61 6.18
C GLN A 275 1.42 -18.88 7.53
N ILE A 276 0.46 -17.98 7.71
CA ILE A 276 0.23 -17.31 8.99
C ILE A 276 -0.07 -18.34 10.09
N GLN A 277 0.51 -18.15 11.27
CA GLN A 277 0.31 -19.10 12.37
C GLN A 277 -1.09 -18.94 13.00
N PRO A 278 -1.68 -20.01 13.59
CA PRO A 278 -2.98 -19.92 14.26
C PRO A 278 -3.07 -18.79 15.30
N GLN A 279 -2.01 -18.57 16.07
CA GLN A 279 -1.94 -17.47 17.05
C GLN A 279 -1.95 -16.09 16.38
N GLU A 280 -1.25 -15.94 15.27
CA GLU A 280 -1.23 -14.69 14.49
C GLU A 280 -2.62 -14.38 13.90
N VAL A 281 -3.34 -15.39 13.40
CA VAL A 281 -4.73 -15.21 12.95
C VAL A 281 -5.63 -14.78 14.10
N ARG A 282 -5.48 -15.40 15.27
CA ARG A 282 -6.25 -15.06 16.47
C ARG A 282 -6.04 -13.61 16.90
N ASP A 283 -4.78 -13.18 16.96
CA ASP A 283 -4.44 -11.82 17.38
C ASP A 283 -4.90 -10.79 16.35
N LEU A 284 -4.80 -11.10 15.06
CA LEU A 284 -5.35 -10.28 13.98
C LEU A 284 -6.87 -10.10 14.12
N LEU A 285 -7.62 -11.18 14.31
CA LEU A 285 -9.08 -11.13 14.40
C LEU A 285 -9.56 -10.40 15.65
N ARG A 286 -8.92 -10.62 16.80
CA ARG A 286 -9.18 -9.83 18.01
C ARG A 286 -8.93 -8.35 17.79
N THR A 287 -7.82 -8.00 17.15
CA THR A 287 -7.48 -6.60 16.86
C THR A 287 -8.52 -5.96 15.93
N LEU A 288 -9.04 -6.70 14.95
CA LEU A 288 -10.12 -6.24 14.07
C LEU A 288 -11.41 -5.97 14.84
N GLU A 289 -11.85 -6.93 15.68
CA GLU A 289 -13.04 -6.78 16.54
C GLU A 289 -12.89 -5.59 17.50
N ASP A 290 -11.75 -5.50 18.19
CA ASP A 290 -11.45 -4.41 19.15
C ASP A 290 -11.40 -3.04 18.46
N SER A 291 -11.02 -3.01 17.17
CA SER A 291 -11.03 -1.80 16.34
C SER A 291 -12.43 -1.46 15.79
N GLY A 292 -13.42 -2.33 15.98
CA GLY A 292 -14.78 -2.17 15.45
C GLY A 292 -14.93 -2.52 13.97
N ILE A 293 -13.95 -3.19 13.37
CA ILE A 293 -14.01 -3.65 11.97
C ILE A 293 -14.72 -5.00 11.96
N ASN A 294 -15.94 -5.02 11.43
CA ASN A 294 -16.82 -6.21 11.41
C ASN A 294 -16.97 -6.85 10.01
N ARG A 295 -16.32 -6.28 8.98
CA ARG A 295 -16.29 -6.80 7.61
C ARG A 295 -14.86 -6.95 7.15
N TYR A 296 -14.50 -8.14 6.67
CA TYR A 296 -13.20 -8.43 6.10
C TYR A 296 -13.33 -9.61 5.13
N ILE A 297 -12.36 -9.72 4.21
CA ILE A 297 -12.27 -10.85 3.27
C ILE A 297 -10.97 -11.58 3.53
N PHE A 298 -11.03 -12.91 3.59
CA PHE A 298 -9.84 -13.75 3.61
C PHE A 298 -9.40 -14.12 2.19
N PHE A 299 -8.10 -14.10 2.00
CA PHE A 299 -7.39 -14.49 0.80
C PHE A 299 -6.44 -15.65 1.11
N HIS A 300 -6.48 -16.70 0.28
CA HIS A 300 -5.61 -17.87 0.43
C HIS A 300 -5.44 -18.57 -0.93
N TYR A 301 -4.21 -18.82 -1.38
CA TYR A 301 -3.95 -19.57 -2.62
C TYR A 301 -3.89 -21.09 -2.38
N GLY A 302 -3.48 -21.52 -1.19
CA GLY A 302 -3.29 -22.94 -0.83
C GLY A 302 -4.50 -23.62 -0.17
N VAL A 303 -4.21 -24.59 0.70
CA VAL A 303 -5.20 -25.24 1.58
C VAL A 303 -5.12 -24.59 2.96
N ILE A 304 -6.25 -24.17 3.52
CA ILE A 304 -6.28 -23.68 4.90
C ILE A 304 -6.07 -24.89 5.82
N THR A 305 -5.13 -24.79 6.76
CA THR A 305 -4.83 -25.88 7.69
C THR A 305 -5.96 -26.03 8.71
N GLU A 306 -6.11 -27.22 9.30
CA GLU A 306 -7.15 -27.47 10.31
C GLU A 306 -7.02 -26.51 11.51
N ASP A 307 -5.80 -26.22 11.95
CA ASP A 307 -5.56 -25.30 13.07
C ASP A 307 -5.95 -23.86 12.75
N VAL A 308 -5.62 -23.37 11.54
CA VAL A 308 -6.05 -22.02 11.11
C VAL A 308 -7.57 -21.99 10.92
N TRP A 309 -8.15 -23.02 10.32
CA TRP A 309 -9.60 -23.12 10.13
C TRP A 309 -10.34 -23.08 11.47
N LYS A 310 -9.86 -23.81 12.47
CA LYS A 310 -10.41 -23.79 13.82
C LYS A 310 -10.44 -22.37 14.40
N VAL A 311 -9.34 -21.63 14.26
CA VAL A 311 -9.30 -20.22 14.68
C VAL A 311 -10.33 -19.38 13.94
N LEU A 312 -10.42 -19.48 12.61
CA LEU A 312 -11.39 -18.71 11.82
C LEU A 312 -12.83 -18.97 12.28
N THR A 313 -13.17 -20.22 12.60
CA THR A 313 -14.52 -20.58 13.05
C THR A 313 -14.86 -20.08 14.45
N GLU A 314 -13.87 -19.82 15.32
CA GLU A 314 -14.10 -19.23 16.64
C GLU A 314 -14.66 -17.79 16.56
N PHE A 315 -14.46 -17.09 15.43
CA PHE A 315 -14.89 -15.71 15.18
C PHE A 315 -16.07 -15.62 14.19
N SER A 316 -16.78 -16.73 13.98
CA SER A 316 -17.88 -16.81 13.00
C SER A 316 -19.27 -16.97 13.64
N GLU A 317 -19.36 -16.94 14.97
CA GLU A 317 -20.59 -17.02 15.77
C GLU A 317 -21.07 -15.64 16.24
#